data_AF-A0A310SPN6-F1
#
_entry.id   AF-A0A310SPN6-F1
#
_cell.length_a   1.000
_cell.length_b   1.000
_cell.length_c   1.000
_cell.angle_alpha   90.00
_cell.angle_beta   90.00
_cell.angle_gamma   90.00
#
_symmetry.space_group_name_H-M   'P 1'
#
loop_
_entity.id
_entity.type
_entity.pdbx_description
1 polymer ?
#
loop_
_entity_poly.entity_id
_entity_poly.type
_entity_poly.pdbx_seq_one_letter_code
_entity_poly.pdbx_strand_id
1 'polypeptide(L)'
;MNVQKMMPITSKDSEVKDGDGRGTIKVIDRPTFILKTREGENRAVSPNQRNGGNKKEGDGSTTVPSKIQDPVRTILSTCLEMTSCVKFMDENMQLCESPFEFLCDQQDFLVVGCLGAQGVGKSTIMSLLTSNSISGIFPTQDTSHHESGANCTTGIDFYVTKNRVIYLDTQPILSESTIDYSISYDQKKSATDFINTETNLELQSLQFAAFLFSVCHVIIFVQDWFVDPNLVRFLQTAEMLKPASTSNMDQDYVEYYPHIVFLHNKAELQDFTPHSMEKEFYSKLFSSSRLQTHSGLDMSNYSMEAGLNLFFIPRIINEEEFTMRQNEKKLIEKLKTKIHGVNRNSMTPSTLTEKNWYHYVSRVMEAIKKSHLSSEYGRLMP
;
A
#
# COMPACT_ATOMS: atom_id res chain seq x y z
N MET A 1 -20.39 -42.54 -48.79
CA MET A 1 -19.52 -42.22 -47.64
C MET A 1 -19.69 -40.76 -47.30
N ASN A 2 -19.78 -40.45 -46.01
CA ASN A 2 -20.36 -39.23 -45.46
C ASN A 2 -19.72 -37.92 -45.93
N VAL A 3 -20.61 -36.94 -46.00
CA VAL A 3 -20.54 -35.59 -46.55
C VAL A 3 -20.10 -34.59 -45.48
N GLN A 4 -19.21 -33.64 -45.79
CA GLN A 4 -19.45 -32.23 -45.48
C GLN A 4 -18.58 -31.26 -46.29
N LYS A 5 -19.25 -30.25 -46.84
CA LYS A 5 -18.80 -29.24 -47.80
C LYS A 5 -18.23 -28.00 -47.11
N MET A 6 -17.28 -27.37 -47.81
CA MET A 6 -16.78 -26.01 -47.63
C MET A 6 -17.72 -24.95 -48.26
N MET A 7 -17.99 -23.87 -47.50
CA MET A 7 -17.95 -22.42 -47.88
C MET A 7 -18.93 -21.84 -48.96
N PRO A 8 -19.03 -20.49 -49.17
CA PRO A 8 -19.70 -19.43 -48.38
C PRO A 8 -20.63 -18.50 -49.25
N ILE A 9 -21.00 -17.30 -48.75
CA ILE A 9 -21.22 -16.00 -49.48
C ILE A 9 -22.66 -15.38 -49.58
N THR A 10 -22.71 -14.08 -49.23
CA THR A 10 -23.54 -12.92 -49.67
C THR A 10 -24.90 -12.51 -49.09
N SER A 11 -24.94 -11.18 -48.92
CA SER A 11 -25.96 -10.17 -48.60
C SER A 11 -26.88 -9.75 -49.76
N LYS A 12 -28.12 -9.33 -49.45
CA LYS A 12 -28.71 -7.98 -49.74
C LYS A 12 -30.23 -7.92 -49.48
N ASP A 13 -30.67 -6.78 -48.92
CA ASP A 13 -31.85 -5.91 -49.19
C ASP A 13 -33.18 -6.58 -49.65
N SER A 14 -34.40 -6.19 -49.27
CA SER A 14 -35.00 -4.94 -48.76
C SER A 14 -36.50 -5.23 -48.51
N GLU A 15 -37.17 -4.57 -47.56
CA GLU A 15 -38.45 -3.87 -47.81
C GLU A 15 -38.94 -3.08 -46.57
N VAL A 16 -39.46 -1.90 -46.86
CA VAL A 16 -39.88 -0.81 -45.95
C VAL A 16 -41.40 -0.91 -45.72
N LYS A 17 -41.86 -0.61 -44.50
CA LYS A 17 -43.18 0.03 -44.30
C LYS A 17 -43.25 0.81 -42.98
N ASP A 18 -43.62 2.08 -43.13
CA ASP A 18 -43.81 3.11 -42.10
C ASP A 18 -44.89 2.80 -41.06
N GLY A 19 -44.74 3.40 -39.88
CA GLY A 19 -45.78 3.50 -38.86
C GLY A 19 -45.31 4.30 -37.63
N ASP A 20 -45.51 5.62 -37.67
CA ASP A 20 -45.30 6.57 -36.58
C ASP A 20 -46.20 6.26 -35.37
N GLY A 21 -45.66 6.40 -34.15
CA GLY A 21 -46.38 6.07 -32.91
C GLY A 21 -45.53 6.24 -31.66
N ARG A 22 -45.46 7.48 -31.15
CA ARG A 22 -44.99 7.79 -29.78
C ARG A 22 -45.75 6.92 -28.76
N GLY A 23 -45.03 6.10 -28.01
CA GLY A 23 -45.59 5.24 -26.97
C GLY A 23 -44.62 4.98 -25.82
N THR A 24 -44.75 5.77 -24.76
CA THR A 24 -44.52 5.45 -23.33
C THR A 24 -43.61 4.26 -22.97
N ILE A 25 -42.43 4.56 -22.43
CA ILE A 25 -41.61 3.59 -21.68
C ILE A 25 -42.36 3.22 -20.38
N LYS A 26 -42.82 1.97 -20.28
CA LYS A 26 -43.33 1.41 -19.02
C LYS A 26 -42.15 1.05 -18.12
N VAL A 27 -42.04 1.74 -16.99
CA VAL A 27 -41.17 1.36 -15.88
C VAL A 27 -41.66 0.02 -15.34
N ILE A 28 -40.79 -0.98 -15.31
CA ILE A 28 -41.07 -2.29 -14.72
C ILE A 28 -40.74 -2.18 -13.23
N ASP A 29 -41.78 -2.16 -12.40
CA ASP A 29 -41.65 -2.16 -10.93
C ASP A 29 -41.00 -3.48 -10.46
N ARG A 30 -39.88 -3.37 -9.74
CA ARG A 30 -39.30 -4.48 -8.98
C ARG A 30 -40.05 -4.61 -7.64
N PRO A 31 -40.47 -5.81 -7.21
CA PRO A 31 -41.18 -5.97 -5.95
C PRO A 31 -40.24 -5.71 -4.77
N THR A 32 -40.61 -4.75 -3.92
CA THR A 32 -39.93 -4.47 -2.65
C THR A 32 -40.48 -5.42 -1.58
N PHE A 33 -39.63 -6.25 -1.00
CA PHE A 33 -40.00 -7.15 0.09
C PHE A 33 -40.11 -6.37 1.40
N ILE A 34 -41.34 -6.17 1.88
CA ILE A 34 -41.60 -5.58 3.20
C ILE A 34 -41.57 -6.71 4.24
N LEU A 35 -40.55 -6.70 5.10
CA LEU A 35 -40.48 -7.53 6.30
C LEU A 35 -41.54 -7.06 7.31
N LYS A 36 -42.59 -7.85 7.51
CA LYS A 36 -43.53 -7.68 8.64
C LYS A 36 -42.82 -8.06 9.94
N THR A 37 -42.43 -7.08 10.74
CA THR A 37 -42.03 -7.30 12.14
C THR A 37 -43.26 -7.43 13.02
N ARG A 38 -43.31 -8.54 13.75
CA ARG A 38 -44.32 -8.89 14.76
C ARG A 38 -44.18 -7.97 15.98
N GLU A 39 -45.33 -7.45 16.39
CA GLU A 39 -45.73 -6.77 17.64
C GLU A 39 -44.66 -6.55 18.73
N GLY A 40 -44.51 -5.29 19.13
CA GLY A 40 -43.82 -4.84 20.34
C GLY A 40 -43.97 -3.33 20.51
N GLU A 41 -44.77 -2.92 21.49
CA GLU A 41 -45.11 -1.54 21.82
C GLU A 41 -43.87 -0.68 22.10
N ASN A 42 -43.84 0.53 21.51
CA ASN A 42 -43.37 1.82 22.07
C ASN A 42 -43.12 2.79 20.91
N ARG A 43 -44.14 3.60 20.58
CA ARG A 43 -44.07 4.64 19.54
C ARG A 43 -43.17 5.79 20.00
N ALA A 44 -42.16 6.11 19.20
CA ALA A 44 -41.46 7.38 19.23
C ALA A 44 -42.33 8.47 18.55
N VAL A 45 -42.49 9.62 19.20
CA VAL A 45 -43.28 10.76 18.70
C VAL A 45 -42.34 11.86 18.26
N SER A 46 -42.49 12.35 17.02
CA SER A 46 -41.78 13.52 16.49
C SER A 46 -42.41 14.83 16.98
N PRO A 47 -41.64 15.89 17.28
CA PRO A 47 -42.19 17.13 17.80
C PRO A 47 -42.63 18.07 16.67
N ASN A 48 -43.89 18.53 16.71
CA ASN A 48 -44.40 19.58 15.83
C ASN A 48 -44.72 20.83 16.65
N GLN A 49 -44.24 21.98 16.17
CA GLN A 49 -44.51 23.32 16.67
C GLN A 49 -45.98 23.72 16.45
N ARG A 50 -46.61 24.40 17.43
CA ARG A 50 -47.55 25.52 17.17
C ARG A 50 -47.85 26.34 18.43
N ASN A 51 -47.84 27.66 18.24
CA ASN A 51 -48.15 28.74 19.18
C ASN A 51 -49.63 28.77 19.64
N GLY A 52 -49.86 29.30 20.85
CA GLY A 52 -51.15 29.81 21.34
C GLY A 52 -51.05 30.24 22.81
N GLY A 53 -51.37 31.49 23.13
CA GLY A 53 -50.95 32.16 24.37
C GLY A 53 -52.02 32.51 25.42
N ASN A 54 -51.53 33.25 26.43
CA ASN A 54 -52.15 34.14 27.44
C ASN A 54 -52.49 33.66 28.88
N LYS A 55 -51.74 34.28 29.83
CA LYS A 55 -52.09 34.92 31.14
C LYS A 55 -52.69 34.03 32.26
N LYS A 56 -52.35 34.14 33.57
CA LYS A 56 -51.76 35.24 34.39
C LYS A 56 -51.32 34.72 35.80
N GLU A 57 -50.35 35.43 36.39
CA GLU A 57 -50.06 35.72 37.83
C GLU A 57 -49.59 34.67 38.87
N GLY A 58 -48.50 35.03 39.59
CA GLY A 58 -48.07 34.48 40.89
C GLY A 58 -46.56 34.61 41.17
N ASP A 59 -46.17 35.53 42.07
CA ASP A 59 -44.80 35.92 42.49
C ASP A 59 -43.90 34.80 43.08
N GLY A 60 -42.57 35.01 43.02
CA GLY A 60 -41.62 34.31 43.92
C GLY A 60 -40.15 34.20 43.47
N SER A 61 -39.39 35.29 43.59
CA SER A 61 -37.94 35.43 43.89
C SER A 61 -36.88 34.35 43.53
N THR A 62 -35.72 34.88 43.08
CA THR A 62 -34.32 34.38 43.09
C THR A 62 -33.84 33.42 41.98
N THR A 63 -32.91 33.88 41.12
CA THR A 63 -31.49 33.39 40.98
C THR A 63 -30.80 33.88 39.68
N VAL A 64 -29.59 34.45 39.85
CA VAL A 64 -28.31 34.34 39.09
C VAL A 64 -28.31 34.36 37.53
N PRO A 65 -27.43 35.14 36.87
CA PRO A 65 -27.48 35.35 35.42
C PRO A 65 -26.99 34.16 34.59
N SER A 66 -27.68 33.98 33.47
CA SER A 66 -27.44 33.03 32.38
C SER A 66 -26.04 33.15 31.76
N LYS A 67 -25.22 32.09 31.88
CA LYS A 67 -24.16 31.82 30.91
C LYS A 67 -24.72 31.03 29.74
N ILE A 68 -24.68 31.68 28.58
CA ILE A 68 -24.83 31.07 27.27
C ILE A 68 -23.84 29.91 27.17
N GLN A 69 -24.34 28.69 26.97
CA GLN A 69 -23.50 27.56 26.60
C GLN A 69 -23.11 27.74 25.13
N ASP A 70 -21.83 28.04 24.88
CA ASP A 70 -21.23 27.88 23.57
C ASP A 70 -21.38 26.41 23.13
N PRO A 71 -21.67 26.15 21.83
CA PRO A 71 -21.67 24.78 21.34
C PRO A 71 -20.24 24.27 21.48
N VAL A 72 -20.10 23.12 22.15
CA VAL A 72 -18.86 22.37 22.25
C VAL A 72 -18.27 22.29 20.84
N ARG A 73 -17.24 23.08 20.57
CA ARG A 73 -16.33 22.81 19.46
C ARG A 73 -15.82 21.41 19.76
N THR A 74 -16.28 20.44 18.98
CA THR A 74 -15.62 19.15 18.87
C THR A 74 -14.15 19.47 18.57
N ILE A 75 -13.30 19.38 19.59
CA ILE A 75 -11.86 19.55 19.43
C ILE A 75 -11.47 18.37 18.55
N LEU A 76 -11.29 18.63 17.25
CA LEU A 76 -10.65 17.68 16.35
C LEU A 76 -9.32 17.34 17.01
N SER A 77 -9.18 16.09 17.45
CA SER A 77 -7.93 15.58 17.99
C SER A 77 -6.86 15.80 16.92
N THR A 78 -6.00 16.79 17.13
CA THR A 78 -4.90 17.06 16.20
C THR A 78 -3.91 15.92 16.34
N CYS A 79 -3.82 15.06 15.33
CA CYS A 79 -2.81 14.01 15.28
C CYS A 79 -1.42 14.61 15.46
N LEU A 80 -0.57 13.94 16.24
CA LEU A 80 0.80 14.38 16.46
C LEU A 80 1.58 14.37 15.14
N GLU A 81 2.25 15.48 14.81
CA GLU A 81 3.06 15.58 13.60
C GLU A 81 4.47 15.03 13.85
N MET A 82 4.95 14.19 12.93
CA MET A 82 6.31 13.66 12.98
C MET A 82 7.31 14.62 12.34
N THR A 83 8.46 14.80 12.99
CA THR A 83 9.60 15.59 12.49
C THR A 83 10.71 14.72 11.88
N SER A 84 10.85 13.48 12.35
CA SER A 84 11.80 12.46 11.85
C SER A 84 11.11 11.10 11.78
N CYS A 85 11.71 10.13 11.09
CA CYS A 85 11.25 8.74 11.19
C CYS A 85 11.52 8.18 12.59
N VAL A 86 10.79 7.12 12.95
CA VAL A 86 11.01 6.33 14.17
C VAL A 86 11.09 4.86 13.79
N LYS A 87 11.68 4.02 14.65
CA LYS A 87 11.74 2.58 14.42
C LYS A 87 10.33 1.98 14.46
N PHE A 88 9.96 1.24 13.42
CA PHE A 88 8.74 0.45 13.37
C PHE A 88 8.97 -0.97 13.85
N MET A 89 10.04 -1.58 13.34
CA MET A 89 10.38 -2.97 13.56
C MET A 89 11.89 -3.10 13.63
N ASP A 90 12.42 -3.89 14.56
CA ASP A 90 13.85 -4.18 14.63
C ASP A 90 14.29 -5.28 13.62
N GLU A 91 15.59 -5.59 13.61
CA GLU A 91 16.17 -6.68 12.80
C GLU A 91 15.58 -8.06 13.13
N ASN A 92 15.10 -8.28 14.36
CA ASN A 92 14.52 -9.55 14.82
C ASN A 92 13.01 -9.63 14.53
N MET A 93 12.52 -8.79 13.63
CA MET A 93 11.11 -8.60 13.29
C MET A 93 10.24 -8.34 14.53
N GLN A 94 10.72 -7.61 15.54
CA GLN A 94 9.93 -7.20 16.71
C GLN A 94 9.35 -5.81 16.50
N LEU A 95 8.04 -5.67 16.71
CA LEU A 95 7.32 -4.42 16.54
C LEU A 95 7.62 -3.44 17.69
N CYS A 96 8.00 -2.22 17.38
CA CYS A 96 8.21 -1.15 18.36
C CYS A 96 6.90 -0.44 18.71
N GLU A 97 6.72 -0.04 19.96
CA GLU A 97 5.50 0.64 20.44
C GLU A 97 5.46 2.15 20.10
N SER A 98 6.61 2.78 19.88
CA SER A 98 6.72 4.22 19.61
C SER A 98 5.88 4.76 18.44
N PRO A 99 5.67 4.04 17.31
CA PRO A 99 4.82 4.50 16.23
C PRO A 99 3.36 4.69 16.64
N PHE A 100 2.88 3.96 17.65
CA PHE A 100 1.46 3.95 18.04
C PHE A 100 0.95 5.33 18.49
N GLU A 101 1.82 6.15 19.08
CA GLU A 101 1.49 7.51 19.56
C GLU A 101 1.14 8.48 18.42
N PHE A 102 1.62 8.21 17.20
CA PHE A 102 1.40 9.05 16.02
C PHE A 102 0.16 8.63 15.21
N LEU A 103 -0.45 7.49 15.55
CA LEU A 103 -1.60 6.92 14.85
C LEU A 103 -2.93 7.45 15.40
N CYS A 104 -3.89 7.60 14.50
CA CYS A 104 -5.20 8.18 14.78
C CYS A 104 -6.34 7.19 14.49
N ASP A 105 -7.46 7.37 15.18
CA ASP A 105 -8.67 6.54 14.99
C ASP A 105 -9.46 6.97 13.74
N GLN A 106 -8.79 6.97 12.58
CA GLN A 106 -9.38 7.29 11.28
C GLN A 106 -9.18 6.14 10.30
N GLN A 107 -10.11 6.00 9.35
CA GLN A 107 -10.14 4.92 8.37
C GLN A 107 -9.52 5.31 7.02
N ASP A 108 -9.38 6.62 6.75
CA ASP A 108 -8.82 7.13 5.50
C ASP A 108 -7.31 7.33 5.62
N PHE A 109 -6.55 6.25 5.45
CA PHE A 109 -5.09 6.28 5.45
C PHE A 109 -4.53 5.49 4.27
N LEU A 110 -3.25 5.70 3.96
CA LEU A 110 -2.51 4.96 2.94
C LEU A 110 -1.23 4.43 3.57
N VAL A 111 -0.80 3.23 3.18
CA VAL A 111 0.44 2.62 3.67
C VAL A 111 1.31 2.30 2.47
N VAL A 112 2.50 2.88 2.43
CA VAL A 112 3.48 2.74 1.35
C VAL A 112 4.73 2.09 1.92
N GLY A 113 5.02 0.87 1.48
CA GLY A 113 6.27 0.17 1.80
C GLY A 113 7.32 0.36 0.71
N CYS A 114 8.59 0.23 1.07
CA CYS A 114 9.69 0.20 0.12
C CYS A 114 10.46 -1.12 0.22
N LEU A 115 10.80 -1.74 -0.91
CA LEU A 115 11.66 -2.94 -1.00
C LEU A 115 12.77 -2.72 -2.02
N GLY A 116 13.89 -3.41 -1.86
CA GLY A 116 15.02 -3.30 -2.80
C GLY A 116 16.36 -3.61 -2.15
N ALA A 117 17.35 -3.93 -2.99
CA ALA A 117 18.70 -4.31 -2.57
C ALA A 117 19.47 -3.16 -1.90
N GLN A 118 20.69 -3.43 -1.46
CA GLN A 118 21.56 -2.41 -0.85
C GLN A 118 21.98 -1.38 -1.91
N GLY A 119 22.06 -0.11 -1.54
CA GLY A 119 22.54 0.96 -2.42
C GLY A 119 21.59 1.41 -3.54
N VAL A 120 20.39 0.83 -3.69
CA VAL A 120 19.44 1.23 -4.76
C VAL A 120 18.74 2.58 -4.50
N GLY A 121 18.88 3.17 -3.32
CA GLY A 121 18.34 4.49 -2.98
C GLY A 121 16.92 4.51 -2.37
N LYS A 122 16.48 3.43 -1.71
CA LYS A 122 15.17 3.32 -1.04
C LYS A 122 14.84 4.51 -0.13
N SER A 123 15.67 4.74 0.88
CA SER A 123 15.50 5.78 1.89
C SER A 123 15.52 7.19 1.28
N THR A 124 16.30 7.38 0.21
CA THR A 124 16.31 8.62 -0.57
C THR A 124 14.97 8.84 -1.27
N ILE A 125 14.46 7.86 -2.01
CA ILE A 125 13.16 7.94 -2.69
C ILE A 125 12.04 8.16 -1.68
N MET A 126 12.02 7.40 -0.59
CA MET A 126 11.02 7.52 0.47
C MET A 126 11.04 8.92 1.10
N SER A 127 12.24 9.48 1.37
CA SER A 127 12.39 10.86 1.85
C SER A 127 11.89 11.91 0.85
N LEU A 128 12.09 11.68 -0.45
CA LEU A 128 11.60 12.58 -1.50
C LEU A 128 10.07 12.56 -1.62
N LEU A 129 9.41 11.44 -1.29
CA LEU A 129 7.95 11.30 -1.35
C LEU A 129 7.22 11.95 -0.15
N THR A 130 7.84 12.02 1.03
CA THR A 130 7.18 12.46 2.27
C THR A 130 6.89 13.95 2.32
N SER A 131 7.84 14.83 2.00
CA SER A 131 7.58 16.28 1.83
C SER A 131 8.72 17.00 1.10
N ASN A 132 8.40 18.04 0.32
CA ASN A 132 9.42 18.89 -0.31
C ASN A 132 10.17 19.79 0.68
N SER A 133 9.64 19.95 1.90
CA SER A 133 10.13 20.86 2.92
C SER A 133 11.13 20.24 3.89
N ILE A 134 11.08 18.92 4.08
CA ILE A 134 11.95 18.19 5.02
C ILE A 134 12.73 17.17 4.21
N SER A 135 13.98 17.51 3.87
CA SER A 135 14.90 16.58 3.22
C SER A 135 15.49 15.63 4.26
N GLY A 136 15.59 14.34 3.91
CA GLY A 136 16.29 13.35 4.74
C GLY A 136 15.51 12.87 5.96
N ILE A 137 14.19 12.65 5.82
CA ILE A 137 13.36 12.07 6.89
C ILE A 137 13.84 10.66 7.24
N PHE A 138 14.18 9.86 6.22
CA PHE A 138 14.82 8.57 6.38
C PHE A 138 16.33 8.72 6.21
N PRO A 139 17.14 8.19 7.14
CA PRO A 139 18.60 8.22 7.03
C PRO A 139 19.09 7.59 5.73
N THR A 140 20.08 8.22 5.10
CA THR A 140 20.72 7.71 3.87
C THR A 140 22.16 7.31 4.16
N GLN A 141 22.72 6.42 3.35
CA GLN A 141 24.11 5.99 3.50
C GLN A 141 25.09 7.16 3.33
N ASP A 142 25.98 7.33 4.31
CA ASP A 142 27.13 8.22 4.26
C ASP A 142 28.40 7.51 3.78
N THR A 143 29.48 8.26 3.53
CA THR A 143 30.77 7.73 3.05
C THR A 143 31.32 6.61 3.93
N SER A 144 31.15 6.70 5.26
CA SER A 144 31.58 5.66 6.20
C SER A 144 30.85 4.33 6.00
N HIS A 145 29.56 4.35 5.66
CA HIS A 145 28.79 3.15 5.35
C HIS A 145 29.27 2.51 4.04
N HIS A 146 29.61 3.32 3.04
CA HIS A 146 30.17 2.83 1.79
C HIS A 146 31.54 2.17 1.98
N GLU A 147 32.42 2.77 2.79
CA GLU A 147 33.74 2.23 3.06
C GLU A 147 33.70 0.94 3.90
N SER A 148 32.75 0.84 4.82
CA SER A 148 32.57 -0.34 5.69
C SER A 148 31.66 -1.42 5.08
N GLY A 149 30.99 -1.15 3.96
CA GLY A 149 29.97 -2.05 3.41
C GLY A 149 28.69 -2.15 4.25
N ALA A 150 28.53 -1.33 5.29
CA ALA A 150 27.43 -1.41 6.24
C ALA A 150 26.10 -0.87 5.68
N ASN A 151 25.00 -1.43 6.19
CA ASN A 151 23.66 -0.87 5.98
C ASN A 151 23.44 0.37 6.85
N CYS A 152 22.68 1.33 6.32
CA CYS A 152 22.19 2.48 7.10
C CYS A 152 20.87 2.12 7.80
N THR A 153 19.96 1.48 7.07
CA THR A 153 18.66 1.03 7.58
C THR A 153 18.73 -0.41 8.07
N THR A 154 18.35 -0.62 9.32
CA THR A 154 18.18 -1.94 9.95
C THR A 154 16.68 -2.12 10.25
N GLY A 155 16.09 -3.31 10.15
CA GLY A 155 14.66 -3.51 10.41
C GLY A 155 13.74 -2.69 9.47
N ILE A 156 12.73 -2.02 10.04
CA ILE A 156 11.81 -1.13 9.31
C ILE A 156 11.68 0.19 10.06
N ASP A 157 11.83 1.31 9.35
CA ASP A 157 11.55 2.65 9.86
C ASP A 157 10.17 3.13 9.42
N PHE A 158 9.52 3.92 10.26
CA PHE A 158 8.16 4.42 10.10
C PHE A 158 8.12 5.94 10.09
N TYR A 159 7.30 6.49 9.20
CA TYR A 159 6.96 7.90 9.18
C TYR A 159 5.52 8.11 8.70
N VAL A 160 4.73 8.94 9.40
CA VAL A 160 3.39 9.33 8.97
C VAL A 160 3.36 10.82 8.63
N THR A 161 2.87 11.14 7.43
CA THR A 161 2.70 12.51 6.94
C THR A 161 1.46 13.19 7.54
N LYS A 162 1.39 14.52 7.40
CA LYS A 162 0.19 15.31 7.74
C LYS A 162 -1.07 14.85 7.00
N ASN A 163 -0.91 14.36 5.77
CA ASN A 163 -1.98 13.82 4.93
C ASN A 163 -2.28 12.34 5.22
N ARG A 164 -1.79 11.80 6.35
CA ARG A 164 -2.09 10.44 6.84
C ARG A 164 -1.68 9.32 5.89
N VAL A 165 -0.61 9.59 5.12
CA VAL A 165 0.14 8.55 4.41
C VAL A 165 1.26 8.07 5.32
N ILE A 166 1.23 6.77 5.63
CA ILE A 166 2.23 6.03 6.38
C ILE A 166 3.27 5.48 5.40
N TYR A 167 4.53 5.73 5.68
CA TYR A 167 5.69 5.25 4.92
C TYR A 167 6.50 4.27 5.77
N LEU A 168 6.83 3.12 5.18
CA LEU A 168 7.64 2.07 5.79
C LEU A 168 8.90 1.86 4.94
N ASP A 169 10.05 2.29 5.44
CA ASP A 169 11.35 2.07 4.79
C ASP A 169 12.02 0.85 5.40
N THR A 170 12.28 -0.18 4.60
CA THR A 170 12.85 -1.44 5.11
C THR A 170 14.34 -1.53 4.88
N GLN A 171 14.99 -2.33 5.72
CA GLN A 171 16.36 -2.78 5.48
C GLN A 171 16.50 -3.39 4.08
N PRO A 172 17.71 -3.35 3.49
CA PRO A 172 17.97 -3.97 2.20
C PRO A 172 17.68 -5.47 2.19
N ILE A 173 17.06 -5.96 1.11
CA ILE A 173 16.86 -7.40 0.91
C ILE A 173 18.19 -8.06 0.56
N LEU A 174 18.40 -9.28 1.06
CA LEU A 174 19.58 -10.11 0.76
C LEU A 174 20.93 -9.43 1.06
N SER A 175 20.97 -8.52 2.04
CA SER A 175 22.23 -7.83 2.41
C SER A 175 22.96 -8.58 3.51
N GLU A 176 24.24 -8.90 3.26
CA GLU A 176 25.13 -9.60 4.18
C GLU A 176 25.61 -8.73 5.35
N SER A 177 25.54 -7.40 5.24
CA SER A 177 26.08 -6.51 6.29
C SER A 177 25.28 -6.51 7.59
N THR A 178 24.09 -7.12 7.61
CA THR A 178 23.37 -7.44 8.86
C THR A 178 24.06 -8.55 9.67
N ILE A 179 24.91 -9.36 9.03
CA ILE A 179 25.60 -10.48 9.68
C ILE A 179 26.84 -10.00 10.48
N ASP A 180 27.57 -8.99 9.99
CA ASP A 180 28.88 -8.63 10.53
C ASP A 180 28.85 -8.21 12.02
N TYR A 181 27.75 -7.61 12.47
CA TYR A 181 27.54 -7.31 13.90
C TYR A 181 27.43 -8.57 14.76
N SER A 182 26.83 -9.64 14.24
CA SER A 182 26.65 -10.91 14.96
C SER A 182 27.91 -11.80 14.96
N ILE A 183 28.78 -11.67 13.94
CA ILE A 183 30.00 -12.48 13.80
C ILE A 183 31.18 -11.87 14.57
N SER A 184 31.24 -10.54 14.70
CA SER A 184 32.40 -9.87 15.34
C SER A 184 32.65 -10.27 16.80
N TYR A 185 31.66 -10.84 17.49
CA TYR A 185 31.79 -11.31 18.88
C TYR A 185 32.11 -12.81 19.04
N ASP A 186 32.00 -13.63 17.99
CA ASP A 186 32.06 -15.09 18.13
C ASP A 186 33.13 -15.69 17.19
N GLN A 187 34.40 -15.57 17.60
CA GLN A 187 35.53 -16.20 16.91
C GLN A 187 35.50 -17.72 17.10
N LYS A 188 34.70 -18.42 16.28
CA LYS A 188 34.90 -19.79 15.74
C LYS A 188 33.56 -20.35 15.29
N LYS A 189 33.21 -20.18 14.01
CA LYS A 189 32.10 -20.91 13.37
C LYS A 189 32.61 -21.78 12.23
N SER A 190 32.04 -22.97 12.12
CA SER A 190 32.40 -24.00 11.14
C SER A 190 31.75 -23.70 9.78
N ALA A 191 32.26 -24.27 8.68
CA ALA A 191 31.72 -24.05 7.32
C ALA A 191 30.20 -24.32 7.19
N THR A 192 29.65 -25.22 8.01
CA THR A 192 28.21 -25.53 8.06
C THR A 192 27.39 -24.39 8.67
N ASP A 193 27.96 -23.62 9.59
CA ASP A 193 27.29 -22.48 10.23
C ASP A 193 27.16 -21.29 9.27
N PHE A 194 28.07 -21.16 8.30
CA PHE A 194 28.00 -20.14 7.26
C PHE A 194 26.81 -20.36 6.31
N ILE A 195 26.61 -21.60 5.82
CA ILE A 195 25.47 -21.96 4.96
C ILE A 195 24.14 -21.73 5.68
N ASN A 196 24.06 -22.11 6.96
CA ASN A 196 22.88 -21.83 7.77
C ASN A 196 22.63 -20.31 7.93
N THR A 197 23.66 -19.48 7.96
CA THR A 197 23.53 -18.03 8.15
C THR A 197 22.98 -17.34 6.89
N GLU A 198 23.47 -17.70 5.70
CA GLU A 198 22.95 -17.20 4.41
C GLU A 198 21.48 -17.60 4.20
N THR A 199 21.15 -18.86 4.46
CA THR A 199 19.76 -19.35 4.38
C THR A 199 18.83 -18.62 5.36
N ASN A 200 19.32 -18.29 6.55
CA ASN A 200 18.57 -17.50 7.52
C ASN A 200 18.36 -16.04 7.05
N LEU A 201 19.32 -15.44 6.36
CA LEU A 201 19.17 -14.09 5.80
C LEU A 201 18.14 -14.02 4.67
N GLU A 202 18.21 -14.97 3.73
CA GLU A 202 17.24 -15.03 2.63
C GLU A 202 15.83 -15.21 3.21
N LEU A 203 15.68 -16.14 4.15
CA LEU A 203 14.42 -16.37 4.83
C LEU A 203 13.91 -15.13 5.57
N GLN A 204 14.78 -14.43 6.31
CA GLN A 204 14.42 -13.18 6.99
C GLN A 204 13.97 -12.10 5.99
N SER A 205 14.70 -11.95 4.87
CA SER A 205 14.33 -11.00 3.81
C SER A 205 12.96 -11.34 3.22
N LEU A 206 12.70 -12.62 2.97
CA LEU A 206 11.40 -13.12 2.49
C LEU A 206 10.29 -12.86 3.51
N GLN A 207 10.55 -13.03 4.81
CA GLN A 207 9.60 -12.74 5.88
C GLN A 207 9.24 -11.24 5.93
N PHE A 208 10.23 -10.34 5.79
CA PHE A 208 9.97 -8.90 5.68
C PHE A 208 9.15 -8.56 4.43
N ALA A 209 9.44 -9.17 3.27
CA ALA A 209 8.67 -8.94 2.05
C ALA A 209 7.23 -9.43 2.17
N ALA A 210 7.01 -10.66 2.67
CA ALA A 210 5.69 -11.24 2.93
C ALA A 210 4.89 -10.42 3.97
N PHE A 211 5.59 -9.85 4.95
CA PHE A 211 5.03 -8.91 5.92
C PHE A 211 4.49 -7.66 5.23
N LEU A 212 5.31 -6.97 4.42
CA LEU A 212 4.86 -5.79 3.69
C LEU A 212 3.69 -6.13 2.74
N PHE A 213 3.72 -7.30 2.09
CA PHE A 213 2.64 -7.75 1.21
C PHE A 213 1.28 -7.86 1.93
N SER A 214 1.30 -8.04 3.24
CA SER A 214 0.09 -8.14 4.05
C SER A 214 -0.38 -6.80 4.61
N VAL A 215 0.55 -5.87 4.88
CA VAL A 215 0.24 -4.64 5.65
C VAL A 215 0.33 -3.34 4.86
N CYS A 216 0.80 -3.38 3.60
CA CYS A 216 0.92 -2.20 2.74
C CYS A 216 -0.16 -2.13 1.67
N HIS A 217 -0.54 -0.92 1.27
CA HIS A 217 -1.41 -0.65 0.11
C HIS A 217 -0.60 -0.62 -1.18
N VAL A 218 0.53 0.07 -1.14
CA VAL A 218 1.48 0.19 -2.25
C VAL A 218 2.85 -0.23 -1.74
N ILE A 219 3.58 -0.96 -2.57
CA ILE A 219 4.97 -1.31 -2.32
C ILE A 219 5.77 -0.84 -3.51
N ILE A 220 6.74 0.04 -3.23
CA ILE A 220 7.70 0.51 -4.20
C ILE A 220 8.86 -0.47 -4.18
N PHE A 221 9.01 -1.22 -5.26
CA PHE A 221 10.15 -2.10 -5.45
C PHE A 221 11.20 -1.36 -6.25
N VAL A 222 12.27 -0.95 -5.56
CA VAL A 222 13.34 -0.13 -6.10
C VAL A 222 14.47 -1.04 -6.61
N GLN A 223 14.78 -0.90 -7.88
CA GLN A 223 15.96 -1.47 -8.51
C GLN A 223 16.83 -0.33 -9.06
N ASP A 224 18.08 -0.66 -9.40
CA ASP A 224 18.90 0.23 -10.22
C ASP A 224 18.37 0.25 -11.67
N TRP A 225 19.13 0.83 -12.60
CA TRP A 225 18.71 1.05 -13.99
C TRP A 225 18.44 -0.24 -14.78
N PHE A 226 18.83 -1.41 -14.27
CA PHE A 226 18.64 -2.70 -14.91
C PHE A 226 17.67 -3.60 -14.12
N VAL A 227 17.06 -4.56 -14.82
CA VAL A 227 16.21 -5.59 -14.22
C VAL A 227 17.06 -6.76 -13.73
N ASP A 228 17.03 -7.03 -12.43
CA ASP A 228 17.62 -8.24 -11.84
C ASP A 228 16.56 -9.37 -11.75
N PRO A 229 16.69 -10.47 -12.52
CA PRO A 229 15.77 -11.60 -12.46
C PRO A 229 15.74 -12.32 -11.11
N ASN A 230 16.83 -12.29 -10.34
CA ASN A 230 16.88 -12.95 -9.03
C ASN A 230 16.03 -12.20 -8.01
N LEU A 231 16.08 -10.85 -8.02
CA LEU A 231 15.22 -10.06 -7.15
C LEU A 231 13.74 -10.17 -7.55
N VAL A 232 13.46 -10.34 -8.84
CA VAL A 232 12.09 -10.60 -9.32
C VAL A 232 11.58 -11.97 -8.88
N ARG A 233 12.42 -13.01 -8.96
CA ARG A 233 12.11 -14.34 -8.42
C ARG A 233 11.89 -14.28 -6.91
N PHE A 234 12.70 -13.51 -6.19
CA PHE A 234 12.52 -13.27 -4.76
C PHE A 234 11.14 -12.70 -4.43
N LEU A 235 10.62 -11.74 -5.23
CA LEU A 235 9.25 -11.23 -5.03
C LEU A 235 8.19 -12.32 -5.24
N GLN A 236 8.34 -13.16 -6.26
CA GLN A 236 7.43 -14.28 -6.51
C GLN A 236 7.46 -15.30 -5.36
N THR A 237 8.64 -15.59 -4.83
CA THR A 237 8.79 -16.44 -3.64
C THR A 237 8.13 -15.80 -2.41
N ALA A 238 8.33 -14.51 -2.18
CA ALA A 238 7.70 -13.78 -1.08
C ALA A 238 6.16 -13.76 -1.20
N GLU A 239 5.62 -13.71 -2.43
CA GLU A 239 4.18 -13.79 -2.69
C GLU A 239 3.61 -15.12 -2.21
N MET A 240 4.34 -16.22 -2.41
CA MET A 240 3.93 -17.55 -1.94
C MET A 240 4.01 -17.69 -0.41
N LEU A 241 4.90 -16.94 0.23
CA LEU A 241 5.11 -16.96 1.69
C LEU A 241 4.18 -16.04 2.47
N LYS A 242 3.42 -15.18 1.77
CA LYS A 242 2.41 -14.33 2.38
C LYS A 242 1.40 -15.19 3.17
N PRO A 243 1.14 -14.89 4.46
CA PRO A 243 0.13 -15.62 5.22
C PRO A 243 -1.24 -15.50 4.56
N ALA A 244 -1.90 -16.65 4.41
CA ALA A 244 -3.31 -16.68 4.04
C ALA A 244 -4.13 -16.03 5.17
N SER A 245 -5.08 -15.18 4.79
CA SER A 245 -6.02 -14.63 5.77
C SER A 245 -6.95 -15.75 6.23
N THR A 246 -6.73 -16.28 7.43
CA THR A 246 -7.56 -17.35 8.01
C THR A 246 -8.90 -16.79 8.49
N SER A 247 -9.74 -16.30 7.58
CA SER A 247 -11.16 -16.16 7.84
C SER A 247 -11.83 -17.44 7.36
N ASN A 248 -12.09 -18.36 8.29
CA ASN A 248 -13.24 -19.23 8.14
C ASN A 248 -14.45 -18.29 8.00
N MET A 249 -15.30 -18.52 6.99
CA MET A 249 -16.54 -17.82 6.64
C MET A 249 -16.46 -16.94 5.38
N ASP A 250 -17.40 -17.25 4.48
CA ASP A 250 -17.83 -16.59 3.24
C ASP A 250 -17.17 -16.99 1.91
N GLN A 251 -18.00 -17.49 1.00
CA GLN A 251 -17.64 -17.92 -0.37
C GLN A 251 -17.19 -16.76 -1.28
N ASP A 252 -17.30 -15.51 -0.82
CA ASP A 252 -16.98 -14.30 -1.59
C ASP A 252 -15.71 -13.58 -1.10
N TYR A 253 -14.93 -14.17 -0.19
CA TYR A 253 -13.71 -13.55 0.30
C TYR A 253 -12.60 -13.57 -0.75
N VAL A 254 -12.26 -12.41 -1.30
CA VAL A 254 -11.10 -12.22 -2.18
C VAL A 254 -9.89 -11.89 -1.33
N GLU A 255 -8.86 -12.73 -1.41
CA GLU A 255 -7.62 -12.49 -0.68
C GLU A 255 -6.95 -11.19 -1.15
N TYR A 256 -6.51 -10.40 -0.19
CA TYR A 256 -5.85 -9.12 -0.43
C TYR A 256 -4.42 -9.27 -0.96
N TYR A 257 -4.07 -8.49 -1.99
CA TYR A 257 -2.72 -8.29 -2.52
C TYR A 257 -2.47 -6.80 -2.82
N PRO A 258 -1.29 -6.26 -2.49
CA PRO A 258 -0.97 -4.85 -2.65
C PRO A 258 -0.67 -4.48 -4.10
N HIS A 259 -0.63 -3.16 -4.36
CA HIS A 259 -0.04 -2.61 -5.57
C HIS A 259 1.48 -2.70 -5.50
N ILE A 260 2.11 -3.18 -6.57
CA ILE A 260 3.56 -3.16 -6.72
C ILE A 260 3.92 -2.14 -7.79
N VAL A 261 4.82 -1.22 -7.45
CA VAL A 261 5.42 -0.26 -8.38
C VAL A 261 6.87 -0.66 -8.60
N PHE A 262 7.22 -1.01 -9.83
CA PHE A 262 8.59 -1.25 -10.26
C PHE A 262 9.26 0.11 -10.51
N LEU A 263 10.19 0.49 -9.66
CA LEU A 263 10.92 1.74 -9.75
C LEU A 263 12.37 1.48 -10.15
N HIS A 264 12.73 1.83 -11.37
CA HIS A 264 14.13 1.86 -11.80
C HIS A 264 14.75 3.21 -11.43
N ASN A 265 15.60 3.18 -10.43
CA ASN A 265 16.38 4.33 -10.00
C ASN A 265 17.69 4.41 -10.77
N LYS A 266 18.32 5.59 -10.75
CA LYS A 266 19.59 5.87 -11.43
C LYS A 266 19.53 5.61 -12.95
N ALA A 267 18.34 5.73 -13.53
CA ALA A 267 18.12 5.52 -14.95
C ALA A 267 18.93 6.50 -15.80
N GLU A 268 19.45 6.03 -16.92
CA GLU A 268 20.12 6.82 -17.94
C GLU A 268 19.11 7.32 -18.98
N LEU A 269 19.50 8.29 -19.82
CA LEU A 269 18.60 8.88 -20.82
C LEU A 269 18.03 7.85 -21.81
N GLN A 270 18.77 6.78 -22.09
CA GLN A 270 18.35 5.70 -22.97
C GLN A 270 17.19 4.87 -22.38
N ASP A 271 17.10 4.77 -21.05
CA ASP A 271 16.08 3.96 -20.35
C ASP A 271 14.70 4.62 -20.41
N PHE A 272 14.65 5.95 -20.64
CA PHE A 272 13.40 6.69 -20.87
C PHE A 272 12.86 6.53 -22.28
N THR A 273 13.61 5.87 -23.18
CA THR A 273 13.07 5.52 -24.49
C THR A 273 12.01 4.42 -24.30
N PRO A 274 10.95 4.40 -25.11
CA PRO A 274 9.88 3.40 -25.02
C PRO A 274 10.34 2.04 -25.57
N HIS A 275 11.46 1.51 -25.06
CA HIS A 275 11.87 0.14 -25.32
C HIS A 275 11.13 -0.78 -24.35
N SER A 276 10.31 -1.66 -24.90
CA SER A 276 9.32 -2.45 -24.17
C SER A 276 9.91 -3.68 -23.48
N MET A 277 11.23 -3.80 -23.35
CA MET A 277 11.83 -5.05 -22.86
C MET A 277 11.54 -5.29 -21.38
N GLU A 278 11.74 -4.28 -20.53
CA GLU A 278 11.43 -4.33 -19.10
C GLU A 278 9.93 -4.55 -18.91
N LYS A 279 9.11 -3.81 -19.66
CA LYS A 279 7.66 -3.93 -19.60
C LYS A 279 7.18 -5.33 -19.98
N GLU A 280 7.67 -5.89 -21.09
CA GLU A 280 7.35 -7.24 -21.54
C GLU A 280 7.85 -8.29 -20.53
N PHE A 281 9.06 -8.10 -19.99
CA PHE A 281 9.63 -8.98 -18.98
C PHE A 281 8.76 -9.06 -17.72
N TYR A 282 8.43 -7.92 -17.11
CA TYR A 282 7.57 -7.88 -15.92
C TYR A 282 6.17 -8.39 -16.24
N SER A 283 5.55 -7.97 -17.35
CA SER A 283 4.21 -8.44 -17.73
C SER A 283 4.17 -9.96 -17.91
N LYS A 284 5.23 -10.57 -18.47
CA LYS A 284 5.31 -12.02 -18.63
C LYS A 284 5.49 -12.73 -17.29
N LEU A 285 6.40 -12.25 -16.44
CA LEU A 285 6.69 -12.90 -15.15
C LEU A 285 5.57 -12.74 -14.11
N PHE A 286 4.86 -11.62 -14.13
CA PHE A 286 3.75 -11.35 -13.22
C PHE A 286 2.38 -11.67 -13.81
N SER A 287 2.31 -12.32 -14.98
CA SER A 287 1.05 -12.72 -15.63
C SER A 287 0.18 -13.66 -14.76
N SER A 288 0.82 -14.50 -13.94
CA SER A 288 0.15 -15.39 -12.99
C SER A 288 0.21 -14.91 -11.54
N SER A 289 0.79 -13.73 -11.28
CA SER A 289 0.90 -13.17 -9.94
C SER A 289 -0.44 -12.56 -9.51
N ARG A 290 -0.73 -12.63 -8.21
CA ARG A 290 -1.90 -11.96 -7.61
C ARG A 290 -1.61 -10.52 -7.22
N LEU A 291 -0.34 -10.10 -7.26
CA LEU A 291 0.08 -8.73 -6.99
C LEU A 291 -0.49 -7.77 -8.03
N GLN A 292 -0.89 -6.59 -7.58
CA GLN A 292 -1.50 -5.60 -8.47
C GLN A 292 -0.40 -4.80 -9.19
N THR A 293 0.00 -5.32 -10.35
CA THR A 293 1.06 -4.75 -11.19
C THR A 293 0.55 -3.82 -12.29
N HIS A 294 -0.78 -3.74 -12.46
CA HIS A 294 -1.44 -2.94 -13.50
C HIS A 294 -2.56 -2.10 -12.85
N SER A 295 -2.18 -1.00 -12.20
CA SER A 295 -3.12 -0.10 -11.51
C SER A 295 -3.00 1.37 -11.93
N GLY A 296 -2.31 1.64 -13.04
CA GLY A 296 -2.15 2.99 -13.58
C GLY A 296 -1.09 3.83 -12.87
N LEU A 297 -0.23 3.19 -12.06
CA LEU A 297 0.94 3.79 -11.42
C LEU A 297 2.15 3.81 -12.36
N ASP A 298 1.91 4.22 -13.61
CA ASP A 298 2.90 4.26 -14.67
C ASP A 298 3.34 5.70 -15.00
N MET A 299 4.35 5.80 -15.85
CA MET A 299 4.84 7.07 -16.39
C MET A 299 3.87 7.74 -17.38
N SER A 300 2.72 7.14 -17.71
CA SER A 300 1.79 7.73 -18.66
C SER A 300 0.98 8.87 -18.01
N ASN A 301 0.74 9.94 -18.78
CA ASN A 301 -0.14 11.04 -18.35
C ASN A 301 -1.62 10.70 -18.61
N TYR A 302 -1.88 9.91 -19.65
CA TYR A 302 -3.22 9.54 -20.11
C TYR A 302 -3.14 8.08 -20.55
N SER A 303 -3.71 7.18 -19.78
CA SER A 303 -3.94 5.82 -20.27
C SER A 303 -5.37 5.42 -19.95
N MET A 304 -6.10 5.00 -20.98
CA MET A 304 -7.43 4.42 -20.85
C MET A 304 -7.38 2.99 -20.29
N GLU A 305 -6.23 2.33 -20.39
CA GLU A 305 -5.96 1.01 -19.83
C GLU A 305 -4.88 1.12 -18.74
N ALA A 306 -5.04 0.39 -17.64
CA ALA A 306 -4.03 0.37 -16.60
C ALA A 306 -2.76 -0.34 -17.12
N GLY A 307 -1.76 0.46 -17.49
CA GLY A 307 -0.44 -0.04 -17.87
C GLY A 307 0.29 -0.67 -16.68
N LEU A 308 1.35 -1.41 -16.98
CA LEU A 308 2.29 -1.90 -15.97
C LEU A 308 2.78 -0.73 -15.10
N ASN A 309 2.74 -0.91 -13.79
CA ASN A 309 3.21 0.04 -12.77
C ASN A 309 4.74 0.15 -12.80
N LEU A 310 5.26 0.79 -13.83
CA LEU A 310 6.68 0.96 -14.10
C LEU A 310 7.02 2.44 -14.11
N PHE A 311 8.04 2.81 -13.34
CA PHE A 311 8.47 4.19 -13.17
C PHE A 311 10.00 4.28 -13.20
N PHE A 312 10.51 5.36 -13.81
CA PHE A 312 11.95 5.60 -13.96
C PHE A 312 12.32 6.91 -13.29
N ILE A 313 13.38 6.90 -12.49
CA ILE A 313 13.96 8.08 -11.86
C ILE A 313 15.41 8.19 -12.34
N PRO A 314 15.80 9.34 -12.93
CA PRO A 314 17.15 9.51 -13.43
C PRO A 314 18.15 9.57 -12.27
N ARG A 315 19.42 9.33 -12.56
CA ARG A 315 20.48 9.51 -11.58
C ARG A 315 20.47 10.95 -11.04
N ILE A 316 20.34 11.08 -9.73
CA ILE A 316 20.41 12.37 -9.03
C ILE A 316 21.88 12.78 -8.97
N ILE A 317 22.28 13.74 -9.81
CA ILE A 317 23.63 14.31 -9.83
C ILE A 317 23.59 15.67 -9.13
N ASN A 318 24.57 15.92 -8.25
CA ASN A 318 24.62 17.15 -7.44
C ASN A 318 24.95 18.41 -8.26
N GLU A 319 25.39 18.28 -9.52
CA GLU A 319 25.90 19.39 -10.33
C GLU A 319 24.82 20.17 -11.10
N GLU A 320 25.21 21.38 -11.48
CA GLU A 320 24.44 22.58 -11.82
C GLU A 320 23.56 22.51 -13.09
N GLU A 321 23.14 21.32 -13.53
CA GLU A 321 22.18 21.17 -14.63
C GLU A 321 20.75 21.40 -14.12
N PHE A 322 20.40 22.67 -13.94
CA PHE A 322 19.09 23.14 -13.47
C PHE A 322 17.91 22.51 -14.25
N THR A 323 18.11 22.19 -15.53
CA THR A 323 17.13 21.55 -16.41
C THR A 323 16.81 20.10 -16.01
N MET A 324 17.82 19.30 -15.64
CA MET A 324 17.65 17.90 -15.22
C MET A 324 17.02 17.80 -13.83
N ARG A 325 17.45 18.66 -12.89
CA ARG A 325 16.90 18.72 -11.52
C ARG A 325 15.42 19.07 -11.50
N GLN A 326 14.96 19.95 -12.39
CA GLN A 326 13.53 20.24 -12.52
C GLN A 326 12.73 19.04 -13.04
N ASN A 327 13.31 18.20 -13.90
CA ASN A 327 12.64 17.00 -14.38
C ASN A 327 12.54 15.94 -13.27
N GLU A 328 13.60 15.72 -12.50
CA GLU A 328 13.58 14.79 -11.36
C GLU A 328 12.48 15.14 -10.34
N LYS A 329 12.45 16.39 -9.85
CA LYS A 329 11.41 16.84 -8.91
C LYS A 329 10.01 16.65 -9.47
N LYS A 330 9.79 16.96 -10.75
CA LYS A 330 8.51 16.72 -11.42
C LYS A 330 8.16 15.24 -11.49
N LEU A 331 9.13 14.36 -11.73
CA LEU A 331 8.93 12.91 -11.76
C LEU A 331 8.59 12.36 -10.37
N ILE A 332 9.29 12.80 -9.32
CA ILE A 332 8.96 12.44 -7.94
C ILE A 332 7.56 12.94 -7.55
N GLU A 333 7.22 14.19 -7.86
CA GLU A 333 5.89 14.73 -7.60
C GLU A 333 4.80 13.97 -8.37
N LYS A 334 5.09 13.56 -9.61
CA LYS A 334 4.20 12.72 -10.41
C LYS A 334 4.02 11.34 -9.77
N LEU A 335 5.11 10.68 -9.37
CA LEU A 335 5.06 9.40 -8.67
C LEU A 335 4.24 9.50 -7.39
N LYS A 336 4.50 10.53 -6.59
CA LYS A 336 3.76 10.84 -5.36
C LYS A 336 2.27 11.01 -5.62
N THR A 337 1.91 11.82 -6.61
CA THR A 337 0.51 12.07 -6.99
C THR A 337 -0.19 10.78 -7.40
N LYS A 338 0.48 9.93 -8.19
CA LYS A 338 -0.04 8.61 -8.61
C LYS A 338 -0.24 7.68 -7.42
N ILE A 339 0.76 7.55 -6.53
CA ILE A 339 0.68 6.72 -5.33
C ILE A 339 -0.46 7.19 -4.41
N HIS A 340 -0.58 8.49 -4.18
CA HIS A 340 -1.60 9.06 -3.28
C HIS A 340 -3.02 8.92 -3.87
N GLY A 341 -3.15 8.89 -5.19
CA GLY A 341 -4.40 8.71 -5.92
C GLY A 341 -4.78 7.26 -6.22
N VAL A 342 -3.99 6.27 -5.77
CA VAL A 342 -4.28 4.85 -6.04
C VAL A 342 -5.57 4.41 -5.34
N ASN A 343 -6.26 3.42 -5.93
CA ASN A 343 -7.37 2.76 -5.26
C ASN A 343 -6.88 1.94 -4.06
N ARG A 344 -7.50 2.16 -2.90
CA ARG A 344 -7.12 1.55 -1.62
C ARG A 344 -8.03 0.37 -1.34
N ASN A 345 -7.58 -0.81 -1.74
CA ASN A 345 -8.33 -2.04 -1.46
C ASN A 345 -8.22 -2.37 0.03
N SER A 346 -9.31 -2.87 0.62
CA SER A 346 -9.32 -3.22 2.04
C SER A 346 -8.43 -4.43 2.32
N MET A 347 -7.50 -4.30 3.27
CA MET A 347 -6.61 -5.39 3.70
C MET A 347 -7.35 -6.51 4.42
N THR A 348 -8.45 -6.16 5.11
CA THR A 348 -9.27 -7.08 5.90
C THR A 348 -10.75 -6.92 5.55
N PRO A 349 -11.62 -7.91 5.84
CA PRO A 349 -13.06 -7.79 5.62
C PRO A 349 -13.69 -6.59 6.33
N SER A 350 -13.19 -6.25 7.52
CA SER A 350 -13.58 -5.03 8.23
C SER A 350 -12.67 -3.87 7.84
N THR A 351 -13.23 -2.67 7.75
CA THR A 351 -12.47 -1.44 7.57
C THR A 351 -11.60 -1.17 8.80
N LEU A 352 -10.30 -0.94 8.59
CA LEU A 352 -9.34 -0.66 9.66
C LEU A 352 -9.27 0.86 9.91
N THR A 353 -9.08 1.24 11.17
CA THR A 353 -8.47 2.53 11.50
C THR A 353 -6.95 2.37 11.53
N GLU A 354 -6.18 3.47 11.57
CA GLU A 354 -4.72 3.35 11.68
C GLU A 354 -4.27 2.60 12.95
N LYS A 355 -4.92 2.84 14.10
CA LYS A 355 -4.63 2.09 15.33
C LYS A 355 -5.00 0.61 15.22
N ASN A 356 -6.15 0.30 14.62
CA ASN A 356 -6.53 -1.08 14.36
C ASN A 356 -5.61 -1.76 13.34
N TRP A 357 -5.07 -1.00 12.39
CA TRP A 357 -4.03 -1.46 11.46
C TRP A 357 -2.74 -1.82 12.18
N TYR A 358 -2.29 -1.04 13.17
CA TYR A 358 -1.15 -1.41 14.01
C TYR A 358 -1.37 -2.71 14.79
N HIS A 359 -2.57 -2.93 15.35
CA HIS A 359 -2.90 -4.21 15.98
C HIS A 359 -2.99 -5.37 14.97
N TYR A 360 -3.47 -5.10 13.75
CA TYR A 360 -3.45 -6.06 12.65
C TYR A 360 -2.02 -6.44 12.26
N VAL A 361 -1.12 -5.46 12.13
CA VAL A 361 0.31 -5.64 11.88
C VAL A 361 0.94 -6.61 12.88
N SER A 362 0.69 -6.41 14.18
CA SER A 362 1.19 -7.31 15.23
C SER A 362 0.75 -8.76 15.03
N ARG A 363 -0.52 -8.99 14.64
CA ARG A 363 -1.04 -10.33 14.34
C ARG A 363 -0.40 -10.95 13.10
N VAL A 364 -0.20 -10.16 12.04
CA VAL A 364 0.47 -10.61 10.80
C VAL A 364 1.91 -11.02 11.08
N MET A 365 2.65 -10.21 11.84
CA MET A 365 4.02 -10.49 12.25
C MET A 365 4.13 -11.83 12.99
N GLU A 366 3.26 -12.05 13.98
CA GLU A 366 3.20 -13.32 14.72
C GLU A 366 2.87 -14.52 13.82
N ALA A 367 1.98 -14.34 12.85
CA ALA A 367 1.62 -15.38 11.89
C ALA A 367 2.80 -15.74 10.97
N ILE A 368 3.58 -14.76 10.53
CA ILE A 368 4.78 -14.99 9.71
C ILE A 368 5.85 -15.73 10.52
N LYS A 369 6.12 -15.31 11.76
CA LYS A 369 7.09 -15.97 12.65
C LYS A 369 6.74 -17.42 12.94
N LYS A 370 5.45 -17.75 13.05
CA LYS A 370 4.94 -19.10 13.32
C LYS A 370 4.61 -19.88 12.04
N SER A 371 4.87 -19.33 10.87
CA SER A 371 4.50 -19.93 9.59
C SER A 371 5.28 -21.22 9.33
N HIS A 372 4.55 -22.33 9.22
CA HIS A 372 5.12 -23.60 8.81
C HIS A 372 5.74 -23.53 7.40
N LEU A 373 5.17 -22.71 6.51
CA LEU A 373 5.67 -22.58 5.14
C LEU A 373 7.05 -21.90 5.11
N SER A 374 7.26 -20.89 5.95
CA SER A 374 8.57 -20.27 6.11
C SER A 374 9.60 -21.26 6.67
N SER A 375 9.20 -22.08 7.65
CA SER A 375 10.07 -23.13 8.22
C SER A 375 10.41 -24.22 7.20
N GLU A 376 9.45 -24.63 6.35
CA GLU A 376 9.68 -25.62 5.29
C GLU A 376 10.56 -25.07 4.19
N TYR A 377 10.36 -23.82 3.78
CA TYR A 377 11.24 -23.17 2.81
C TYR A 377 12.69 -23.15 3.31
N GLY A 378 12.91 -22.71 4.55
CA GLY A 378 14.25 -22.73 5.15
C GLY A 378 14.89 -24.12 5.22
N ARG A 379 14.09 -25.19 5.33
CA ARG A 379 14.58 -26.59 5.33
C ARG A 379 14.96 -27.09 3.93
N LEU A 380 14.30 -26.58 2.89
CA LEU A 380 14.49 -27.00 1.50
C LEU A 380 15.54 -26.19 0.75
N MET A 381 16.04 -25.11 1.36
CA MET A 381 17.14 -24.33 0.81
C MET A 381 18.44 -25.18 0.82
N PRO A 382 19.19 -25.22 -0.29
CA PRO A 382 20.36 -26.08 -0.47
C PRO A 382 21.52 -25.87 0.51
#